data_AF-A0A4S8PCV2-F1
#
_entry.id   AF-A0A4S8PCV2-F1
#
_cell.length_a   1.000
_cell.length_b   1.000
_cell.length_c   1.000
_cell.angle_alpha   90.00
_cell.angle_beta   90.00
_cell.angle_gamma   90.00
#
_symmetry.space_group_name_H-M   'P 1'
#
loop_
_entity.id
_entity.type
_entity.pdbx_description
1 polymer ?
#
loop_
_entity_poly.entity_id
_entity_poly.type
_entity_poly.pdbx_seq_one_letter_code
_entity_poly.pdbx_strand_id
1 'polypeptide(L)'
;MVDPFIRTFEDADREGPLGGLRLAVKDLFDLAGVPTGAGNPRWAETHPVPDEDAAAVALLRAAGARVVGKTITDELAWSLNGSNRHYGTPDNPAAPGRVPGGSSSGSASAVALGLADIGLGTDTGGSIRVPASYCGLYGLRPTHGRVNLEGAVPLAASFDTAGVLTRDAATLRLAMTALLGKAPATAPITRLLAPRDVWGEIPESTRAAVWPAVESLGLDVDDAPLFAAGEEAAPLERARVAYATLQAREAWETHGAWIEEAAPEFGPGVAARFKAASGIGDAEVAAAGLVREHMRALVAQRLPEGTALAIPAAPAPAPRLGEAPDREAIVRLTCIAGLAGAPGAAVPAGRVEHLPVGLQLVAAPGGDEALLALAERA
;
A
#
# COMPACT_ATOMS: atom_id res chain seq x y z
N MET A 1 -4.24 -3.90 22.20
CA MET A 1 -3.28 -3.85 21.08
C MET A 1 -2.12 -4.79 21.41
N VAL A 2 -1.31 -5.14 20.41
CA VAL A 2 -0.28 -6.20 20.51
C VAL A 2 1.06 -5.74 19.91
N ASP A 3 2.11 -6.54 20.14
CA ASP A 3 3.40 -6.40 19.46
C ASP A 3 3.22 -6.44 17.93
N PRO A 4 3.90 -5.57 17.14
CA PRO A 4 3.84 -5.64 15.68
C PRO A 4 4.43 -6.90 15.05
N PHE A 5 5.25 -7.65 15.77
CA PHE A 5 5.92 -8.86 15.29
C PHE A 5 5.17 -10.13 15.70
N ILE A 6 5.01 -11.05 14.74
CA ILE A 6 4.64 -12.44 15.05
C ILE A 6 5.87 -13.26 15.47
N ARG A 7 7.06 -12.83 15.05
CA ARG A 7 8.36 -13.43 15.40
C ARG A 7 9.47 -12.41 15.21
N THR A 8 10.42 -12.36 16.13
CA THR A 8 11.63 -11.54 16.04
C THR A 8 12.87 -12.39 15.76
N PHE A 9 13.93 -11.75 15.27
CA PHE A 9 15.18 -12.41 14.89
C PHE A 9 16.40 -11.61 15.33
N GLU A 10 17.49 -12.33 15.58
CA GLU A 10 18.84 -11.77 15.59
C GLU A 10 19.50 -12.11 14.25
N ASP A 11 19.54 -11.15 13.33
CA ASP A 11 20.18 -11.30 12.03
C ASP A 11 21.54 -10.60 12.03
N ALA A 12 22.49 -11.06 11.20
CA ALA A 12 23.84 -10.51 11.18
C ALA A 12 23.89 -9.14 10.52
N ASP A 13 24.86 -8.31 10.93
CA ASP A 13 25.17 -7.07 10.25
C ASP A 13 25.80 -7.35 8.87
N ARG A 14 25.48 -6.48 7.91
CA ARG A 14 25.95 -6.55 6.54
C ARG A 14 26.36 -5.16 6.08
N GLU A 15 27.41 -5.08 5.26
CA GLU A 15 27.80 -3.83 4.63
C GLU A 15 26.83 -3.46 3.49
N GLY A 16 26.76 -2.18 3.16
CA GLY A 16 25.94 -1.67 2.06
C GLY A 16 25.23 -0.36 2.41
N PRO A 17 24.50 0.23 1.46
CA PRO A 17 23.79 1.49 1.65
C PRO A 17 22.70 1.45 2.74
N LEU A 18 22.22 0.26 3.11
CA LEU A 18 21.27 0.03 4.21
C LEU A 18 21.95 -0.56 5.46
N GLY A 19 23.28 -0.59 5.50
CA GLY A 19 24.05 -1.14 6.62
C GLY A 19 23.64 -0.49 7.95
N GLY A 20 23.34 -1.33 8.94
CA GLY A 20 22.90 -0.91 10.27
C GLY A 20 21.41 -0.58 10.39
N LEU A 21 20.64 -0.56 9.30
CA LEU A 21 19.19 -0.34 9.33
C LEU A 21 18.44 -1.65 9.62
N ARG A 22 17.39 -1.54 10.45
CA ARG A 22 16.53 -2.66 10.84
C ARG A 22 15.34 -2.80 9.90
N LEU A 23 15.13 -4.00 9.39
CA LEU A 23 14.08 -4.36 8.46
C LEU A 23 13.01 -5.23 9.14
N ALA A 24 11.79 -4.69 9.21
CA ALA A 24 10.59 -5.43 9.54
C ALA A 24 9.95 -5.96 8.26
N VAL A 25 9.67 -7.26 8.21
CA VAL A 25 9.19 -7.94 6.99
C VAL A 25 7.74 -8.37 7.18
N LYS A 26 6.82 -7.87 6.35
CA LYS A 26 5.42 -8.30 6.36
C LYS A 26 5.32 -9.82 6.23
N ASP A 27 4.41 -10.45 6.98
CA ASP A 27 4.14 -11.90 6.93
C ASP A 27 3.47 -12.37 5.61
N LEU A 28 3.90 -11.84 4.48
CA LEU A 28 3.61 -12.33 3.13
C LEU A 28 4.88 -12.70 2.38
N PHE A 29 6.04 -12.20 2.82
CA PHE A 29 7.32 -12.46 2.17
C PHE A 29 8.04 -13.62 2.85
N ASP A 30 8.48 -14.57 2.05
CA ASP A 30 9.31 -15.68 2.46
C ASP A 30 10.63 -15.21 3.08
N LEU A 31 11.02 -15.93 4.13
CA LEU A 31 12.29 -15.81 4.82
C LEU A 31 12.83 -17.23 4.97
N ALA A 32 14.05 -17.47 4.49
CA ALA A 32 14.64 -18.81 4.50
C ALA A 32 14.58 -19.44 5.90
N GLY A 33 13.99 -20.64 6.00
CA GLY A 33 13.83 -21.39 7.25
C GLY A 33 12.76 -20.87 8.22
N VAL A 34 11.91 -19.93 7.79
CA VAL A 34 10.83 -19.35 8.62
C VAL A 34 9.48 -19.50 7.91
N PRO A 35 8.47 -20.14 8.53
CA PRO A 35 7.14 -20.26 7.93
C PRO A 35 6.56 -18.90 7.53
N THR A 36 5.95 -18.84 6.35
CA THR A 36 5.12 -17.71 5.92
C THR A 36 3.68 -18.02 6.27
N GLY A 37 3.05 -17.14 7.07
CA GLY A 37 1.69 -17.33 7.55
C GLY A 37 0.63 -16.56 6.79
N ALA A 38 0.99 -15.57 5.97
CA ALA A 38 0.01 -14.72 5.28
C ALA A 38 -1.06 -14.14 6.22
N GLY A 39 -0.72 -13.91 7.49
CA GLY A 39 -1.68 -13.49 8.51
C GLY A 39 -2.73 -14.54 8.90
N ASN A 40 -2.64 -15.79 8.45
CA ASN A 40 -3.56 -16.87 8.81
C ASN A 40 -2.79 -18.14 9.23
N PRO A 41 -2.94 -18.65 10.47
CA PRO A 41 -2.22 -19.84 10.93
C PRO A 41 -2.40 -21.06 10.03
N ARG A 42 -3.59 -21.23 9.43
CA ARG A 42 -3.87 -22.35 8.53
C ARG A 42 -2.98 -22.33 7.29
N TRP A 43 -2.61 -21.15 6.81
CA TRP A 43 -1.70 -21.02 5.68
C TRP A 43 -0.31 -21.55 6.03
N ALA A 44 0.23 -21.19 7.20
CA ALA A 44 1.51 -21.70 7.68
C ALA A 44 1.50 -23.22 7.92
N GLU A 45 0.36 -23.79 8.33
CA GLU A 45 0.20 -25.25 8.53
C GLU A 45 0.21 -26.03 7.22
N THR A 46 -0.35 -25.46 6.14
CA THR A 46 -0.58 -26.16 4.87
C THR A 46 0.48 -25.89 3.81
N HIS A 47 1.39 -24.93 4.04
CA HIS A 47 2.45 -24.57 3.10
C HIS A 47 3.82 -24.96 3.65
N PRO A 48 4.77 -25.33 2.77
CA PRO A 48 6.12 -25.64 3.20
C PRO A 48 6.82 -24.40 3.78
N VAL A 49 7.79 -24.65 4.67
CA VAL A 49 8.72 -23.61 5.09
C VAL A 49 9.64 -23.30 3.91
N PRO A 50 9.80 -22.03 3.50
CA PRO A 50 10.62 -21.66 2.36
C PRO A 50 12.11 -21.87 2.64
N ASP A 51 12.85 -22.34 1.64
CA ASP A 51 14.31 -22.51 1.70
C ASP A 51 15.08 -21.23 1.31
N GLU A 52 14.40 -20.29 0.66
CA GLU A 52 14.98 -19.04 0.15
C GLU A 52 14.19 -17.81 0.65
N ASP A 53 14.86 -16.66 0.69
CA ASP A 53 14.20 -15.38 0.95
C ASP A 53 13.40 -14.94 -0.29
N ALA A 54 12.27 -14.27 -0.08
CA ALA A 54 11.57 -13.57 -1.15
C ALA A 54 12.50 -12.58 -1.86
N ALA A 55 12.34 -12.38 -3.17
CA ALA A 55 13.23 -11.56 -3.98
C ALA A 55 13.39 -10.12 -3.42
N ALA A 56 12.30 -9.50 -2.98
CA ALA A 56 12.34 -8.18 -2.35
C ALA A 56 13.14 -8.16 -1.03
N VAL A 57 13.06 -9.22 -0.22
CA VAL A 57 13.86 -9.34 1.01
C VAL A 57 15.33 -9.54 0.68
N ALA A 58 15.63 -10.41 -0.29
CA ALA A 58 17.00 -10.66 -0.73
C ALA A 58 17.69 -9.38 -1.22
N LEU A 59 16.98 -8.52 -1.98
CA LEU A 59 17.49 -7.22 -2.42
C LEU A 59 17.84 -6.30 -1.23
N LEU A 60 16.95 -6.19 -0.24
CA LEU A 60 17.18 -5.33 0.93
C LEU A 60 18.32 -5.86 1.81
N ARG A 61 18.40 -7.18 2.00
CA ARG A 61 19.51 -7.84 2.72
C ARG A 61 20.85 -7.66 2.01
N ALA A 62 20.87 -7.83 0.68
CA ALA A 62 22.07 -7.60 -0.13
C ALA A 62 22.54 -6.14 -0.09
N ALA A 63 21.61 -5.20 0.12
CA ALA A 63 21.91 -3.79 0.33
C ALA A 63 22.34 -3.46 1.78
N GLY A 64 22.39 -4.43 2.70
CA GLY A 64 22.92 -4.28 4.05
C GLY A 64 21.89 -4.27 5.18
N ALA A 65 20.58 -4.34 4.87
CA ALA A 65 19.55 -4.29 5.90
C ALA A 65 19.51 -5.57 6.74
N ARG A 66 19.27 -5.41 8.05
CA ARG A 66 19.18 -6.52 9.01
C ARG A 66 17.72 -6.85 9.31
N VAL A 67 17.28 -8.08 9.07
CA VAL A 67 15.89 -8.49 9.37
C VAL A 67 15.72 -8.65 10.88
N VAL A 68 14.78 -7.90 11.47
CA VAL A 68 14.51 -7.95 12.92
C VAL A 68 13.25 -8.70 13.29
N GLY A 69 12.35 -8.92 12.34
CA GLY A 69 11.13 -9.67 12.62
C GLY A 69 10.20 -9.80 11.43
N LYS A 70 9.30 -10.77 11.54
CA LYS A 70 8.16 -10.98 10.65
C LYS A 70 6.95 -10.34 11.31
N THR A 71 6.24 -9.48 10.59
CA THR A 71 5.22 -8.62 11.18
C THR A 71 3.81 -9.10 10.93
N ILE A 72 2.90 -8.75 11.83
CA ILE A 72 1.46 -8.90 11.63
C ILE A 72 1.04 -8.25 10.31
N THR A 73 0.14 -8.93 9.60
CA THR A 73 -0.54 -8.44 8.39
C THR A 73 -2.03 -8.72 8.53
N ASP A 74 -2.88 -7.99 7.83
CA ASP A 74 -4.25 -8.45 7.62
C ASP A 74 -4.24 -9.78 6.85
N GLU A 75 -5.19 -10.66 7.17
CA GLU A 75 -5.29 -12.02 6.60
C GLU A 75 -5.27 -11.99 5.07
N LEU A 76 -4.33 -12.73 4.47
CA LEU A 76 -4.09 -12.83 3.03
C LEU A 76 -3.97 -11.46 2.33
N ALA A 77 -3.50 -10.46 3.07
CA ALA A 77 -3.44 -9.06 2.65
C ALA A 77 -4.80 -8.40 2.32
N TRP A 78 -5.95 -9.07 2.52
CA TRP A 78 -7.23 -8.63 1.96
C TRP A 78 -8.09 -7.76 2.88
N SER A 79 -7.47 -6.69 3.39
CA SER A 79 -8.13 -5.65 4.19
C SER A 79 -7.26 -4.38 4.20
N LEU A 80 -7.83 -3.28 4.70
CA LEU A 80 -7.16 -1.99 4.90
C LEU A 80 -7.26 -1.50 6.36
N ASN A 81 -7.80 -2.34 7.25
CA ASN A 81 -8.04 -1.99 8.64
C ASN A 81 -6.76 -2.03 9.47
N GLY A 82 -5.93 -3.07 9.27
CA GLY A 82 -4.76 -3.30 10.11
C GLY A 82 -5.03 -4.15 11.35
N SER A 83 -6.12 -4.91 11.36
CA SER A 83 -6.52 -5.81 12.44
C SER A 83 -6.57 -7.23 11.91
N ASN A 84 -5.96 -8.15 12.65
CA ASN A 84 -5.94 -9.57 12.33
C ASN A 84 -6.71 -10.37 13.39
N ARG A 85 -7.55 -11.31 12.96
CA ARG A 85 -8.33 -12.15 13.87
C ARG A 85 -7.46 -13.00 14.80
N HIS A 86 -6.37 -13.54 14.28
CA HIS A 86 -5.53 -14.53 14.95
C HIS A 86 -4.44 -13.87 15.78
N TYR A 87 -3.88 -12.78 15.26
CA TYR A 87 -2.73 -12.10 15.87
C TYR A 87 -3.07 -10.79 16.58
N GLY A 88 -4.28 -10.24 16.38
CA GLY A 88 -4.71 -8.98 16.97
C GLY A 88 -4.38 -7.75 16.12
N THR A 89 -4.43 -6.57 16.74
CA THR A 89 -4.16 -5.27 16.10
C THR A 89 -2.90 -4.64 16.71
N PRO A 90 -1.85 -4.39 15.92
CA PRO A 90 -0.62 -3.80 16.44
C PRO A 90 -0.79 -2.31 16.75
N ASP A 91 0.06 -1.80 17.64
CA ASP A 91 -0.03 -0.43 18.15
C ASP A 91 0.12 0.65 17.08
N ASN A 92 -0.74 1.66 17.07
CA ASN A 92 -0.51 2.91 16.33
C ASN A 92 -0.08 4.04 17.30
N PRO A 93 1.23 4.30 17.47
CA PRO A 93 1.69 5.32 18.41
C PRO A 93 1.36 6.74 17.97
N ALA A 94 1.13 6.98 16.66
CA ALA A 94 0.73 8.29 16.14
C ALA A 94 -0.75 8.60 16.40
N ALA A 95 -1.55 7.56 16.70
CA ALA A 95 -2.98 7.65 16.98
C ALA A 95 -3.39 6.58 18.02
N PRO A 96 -3.06 6.78 19.32
CA PRO A 96 -3.35 5.78 20.35
C PRO A 96 -4.84 5.38 20.41
N GLY A 97 -5.11 4.08 20.53
CA GLY A 97 -6.48 3.52 20.55
C GLY A 97 -7.16 3.45 19.17
N ARG A 98 -6.41 3.69 18.08
CA ARG A 98 -6.87 3.59 16.69
C ARG A 98 -6.04 2.57 15.94
N VAL A 99 -6.59 2.08 14.82
CA VAL A 99 -5.91 1.09 14.00
C VAL A 99 -4.69 1.70 13.28
N PRO A 100 -3.64 0.92 12.98
CA PRO A 100 -2.51 1.40 12.18
C PRO A 100 -2.83 1.49 10.68
N GLY A 101 -3.96 0.95 10.23
CA GLY A 101 -4.24 0.73 8.81
C GLY A 101 -3.58 -0.55 8.31
N GLY A 102 -4.00 -1.02 7.14
CA GLY A 102 -3.59 -2.33 6.63
C GLY A 102 -3.48 -2.38 5.11
N SER A 103 -3.05 -3.51 4.56
CA SER A 103 -2.74 -4.75 5.27
C SER A 103 -1.33 -4.82 5.86
N SER A 104 -0.42 -3.87 5.57
CA SER A 104 0.95 -3.85 6.10
C SER A 104 1.02 -3.24 7.52
N SER A 105 0.12 -3.68 8.41
CA SER A 105 -0.12 -3.08 9.73
C SER A 105 1.06 -3.20 10.68
N GLY A 106 1.61 -4.40 10.83
CA GLY A 106 2.77 -4.64 11.68
C GLY A 106 4.02 -3.93 11.14
N SER A 107 4.23 -3.89 9.82
CA SER A 107 5.33 -3.13 9.20
C SER A 107 5.26 -1.64 9.56
N ALA A 108 4.07 -1.03 9.43
CA ALA A 108 3.87 0.36 9.78
C ALA A 108 4.04 0.63 11.28
N SER A 109 3.42 -0.20 12.11
CA SER A 109 3.52 -0.12 13.57
C SER A 109 4.97 -0.26 14.06
N ALA A 110 5.73 -1.25 13.56
CA ALA A 110 7.13 -1.46 13.91
C ALA A 110 8.01 -0.24 13.57
N VAL A 111 7.77 0.38 12.41
CA VAL A 111 8.48 1.60 12.01
C VAL A 111 8.06 2.79 12.89
N ALA A 112 6.77 2.98 13.13
CA ALA A 112 6.24 4.07 13.94
C ALA A 112 6.70 3.99 15.41
N LEU A 113 6.85 2.79 15.95
CA LEU A 113 7.35 2.53 17.32
C LEU A 113 8.88 2.62 17.44
N GLY A 114 9.61 2.79 16.34
CA GLY A 114 11.07 2.79 16.38
C GLY A 114 11.70 1.41 16.54
N LEU A 115 10.94 0.33 16.35
CA LEU A 115 11.42 -1.06 16.45
C LEU A 115 12.10 -1.52 15.16
N ALA A 116 11.74 -0.93 14.02
CA ALA A 116 12.41 -1.07 12.74
C ALA A 116 12.61 0.30 12.09
N ASP A 117 13.53 0.38 11.13
CA ASP A 117 13.79 1.60 10.36
C ASP A 117 13.11 1.53 8.98
N ILE A 118 12.99 0.32 8.45
CA ILE A 118 12.31 -0.01 7.19
C ILE A 118 11.23 -1.04 7.47
N GLY A 119 10.00 -0.78 7.05
CA GLY A 119 8.91 -1.75 7.04
C GLY A 119 8.62 -2.18 5.61
N LEU A 120 9.05 -3.38 5.21
CA LEU A 120 8.66 -3.96 3.92
C LEU A 120 7.20 -4.40 3.97
N GLY A 121 6.44 -4.04 2.93
CA GLY A 121 5.03 -4.38 2.80
C GLY A 121 4.61 -4.59 1.35
N THR A 122 3.32 -4.86 1.17
CA THR A 122 2.70 -4.94 -0.16
C THR A 122 1.60 -3.90 -0.29
N ASP A 123 1.36 -3.42 -1.51
CA ASP A 123 0.27 -2.49 -1.84
C ASP A 123 -0.48 -2.95 -3.09
N THR A 124 -1.60 -3.63 -2.87
CA THR A 124 -2.58 -3.95 -3.92
C THR A 124 -3.55 -2.79 -4.11
N GLY A 125 -4.15 -2.34 -2.99
CA GLY A 125 -5.22 -1.34 -2.96
C GLY A 125 -5.02 -0.27 -1.90
N GLY A 126 -3.77 0.10 -1.60
CA GLY A 126 -3.42 1.09 -0.60
C GLY A 126 -2.67 0.53 0.61
N SER A 127 -2.29 -0.75 0.60
CA SER A 127 -1.74 -1.43 1.79
C SER A 127 -0.35 -0.99 2.25
N ILE A 128 0.28 -0.03 1.56
CA ILE A 128 1.42 0.75 2.05
C ILE A 128 0.98 2.18 2.35
N ARG A 129 0.24 2.80 1.43
CA ARG A 129 -0.11 4.23 1.48
C ARG A 129 -1.10 4.59 2.60
N VAL A 130 -2.06 3.72 2.88
CA VAL A 130 -3.06 3.89 3.95
C VAL A 130 -2.39 3.80 5.33
N PRO A 131 -1.64 2.74 5.66
CA PRO A 131 -0.95 2.71 6.94
C PRO A 131 0.12 3.80 7.08
N ALA A 132 0.75 4.23 5.98
CA ALA A 132 1.64 5.40 6.00
C ALA A 132 0.90 6.67 6.45
N SER A 133 -0.27 6.95 5.87
CA SER A 133 -1.13 8.06 6.29
C SER A 133 -1.54 7.96 7.77
N TYR A 134 -2.02 6.78 8.20
CA TYR A 134 -2.56 6.58 9.54
C TYR A 134 -1.50 6.59 10.65
N CYS A 135 -0.26 6.19 10.32
CA CYS A 135 0.85 6.17 11.26
C CYS A 135 1.76 7.41 11.16
N GLY A 136 1.46 8.34 10.24
CA GLY A 136 2.30 9.53 10.02
C GLY A 136 3.70 9.18 9.50
N LEU A 137 3.77 8.24 8.55
CA LEU A 137 5.00 7.74 7.95
C LEU A 137 5.09 8.12 6.47
N TYR A 138 6.29 7.97 5.92
CA TYR A 138 6.51 7.91 4.49
C TYR A 138 6.26 6.48 4.00
N GLY A 139 5.64 6.31 2.84
CA GLY A 139 5.51 5.00 2.20
C GLY A 139 5.37 5.09 0.70
N LEU A 140 5.90 4.11 -0.04
CA LEU A 140 5.85 4.11 -1.50
C LEU A 140 5.45 2.75 -2.05
N ARG A 141 4.45 2.74 -2.94
CA ARG A 141 4.21 1.64 -3.90
C ARG A 141 4.93 1.97 -5.22
N PRO A 142 5.70 1.04 -5.79
CA PRO A 142 6.32 1.26 -7.09
C PRO A 142 5.32 1.07 -8.23
N THR A 143 5.77 1.35 -9.45
CA THR A 143 5.15 0.88 -10.69
C THR A 143 4.95 -0.63 -10.62
N HIS A 144 3.80 -1.10 -11.09
CA HIS A 144 3.50 -2.53 -11.10
C HIS A 144 4.53 -3.31 -11.94
N GLY A 145 4.93 -4.48 -11.44
CA GLY A 145 5.94 -5.34 -12.07
C GLY A 145 7.39 -4.86 -11.92
N ARG A 146 7.65 -3.72 -11.25
CA ARG A 146 9.00 -3.16 -11.15
C ARG A 146 9.87 -3.81 -10.07
N VAL A 147 9.26 -4.29 -9.00
CA VAL A 147 9.93 -5.07 -7.95
C VAL A 147 9.49 -6.52 -8.08
N ASN A 148 10.45 -7.45 -8.12
CA ASN A 148 10.14 -8.89 -8.19
C ASN A 148 9.43 -9.34 -6.90
N LEU A 149 8.28 -9.98 -7.06
CA LEU A 149 7.43 -10.51 -5.98
C LEU A 149 7.57 -12.03 -5.80
N GLU A 150 8.54 -12.67 -6.44
CA GLU A 150 8.88 -14.07 -6.18
C GLU A 150 9.14 -14.31 -4.68
N GLY A 151 8.53 -15.37 -4.14
CA GLY A 151 8.50 -15.66 -2.70
C GLY A 151 7.57 -14.76 -1.87
N ALA A 152 6.69 -13.98 -2.49
CA ALA A 152 5.61 -13.28 -1.79
C ALA A 152 4.26 -13.95 -2.04
N VAL A 153 3.45 -14.11 -0.99
CA VAL A 153 2.07 -14.62 -1.11
C VAL A 153 1.21 -13.60 -1.87
N PRO A 154 0.65 -13.95 -3.04
CA PRO A 154 -0.14 -13.02 -3.84
C PRO A 154 -1.54 -12.81 -3.25
N LEU A 155 -2.13 -11.65 -3.52
CA LEU A 155 -3.55 -11.38 -3.35
C LEU A 155 -4.23 -11.21 -4.71
N ALA A 156 -3.70 -10.32 -5.54
CA ALA A 156 -4.19 -10.06 -6.89
C ALA A 156 -2.97 -9.63 -7.71
N ALA A 157 -2.32 -10.61 -8.35
CA ALA A 157 -1.01 -10.45 -8.98
C ALA A 157 -0.96 -9.30 -10.01
N SER A 158 -2.09 -8.97 -10.66
CA SER A 158 -2.14 -7.85 -11.61
C SER A 158 -2.16 -6.46 -10.96
N PHE A 159 -2.19 -6.38 -9.63
CA PHE A 159 -2.18 -5.16 -8.83
C PHE A 159 -1.09 -5.14 -7.76
N ASP A 160 -0.63 -6.30 -7.31
CA ASP A 160 0.32 -6.42 -6.21
C ASP A 160 1.66 -5.76 -6.51
N THR A 161 2.18 -5.05 -5.52
CA THR A 161 3.50 -4.42 -5.55
C THR A 161 4.18 -4.58 -4.20
N ALA A 162 5.52 -4.66 -4.18
CA ALA A 162 6.32 -4.57 -2.95
C ALA A 162 6.89 -3.17 -2.80
N GLY A 163 6.83 -2.62 -1.60
CA GLY A 163 7.37 -1.32 -1.28
C GLY A 163 7.59 -1.17 0.22
N VAL A 164 8.00 0.02 0.66
CA VAL A 164 8.42 0.23 2.05
C VAL A 164 7.69 1.37 2.74
N LEU A 165 7.65 1.28 4.07
CA LEU A 165 7.31 2.37 5.00
C LEU A 165 8.54 2.77 5.81
N THR A 166 8.71 4.07 6.07
CA THR A 166 9.85 4.63 6.81
C THR A 166 9.44 5.89 7.59
N ARG A 167 10.24 6.31 8.58
CA ARG A 167 9.98 7.55 9.35
C ARG A 167 10.45 8.81 8.64
N ASP A 168 11.37 8.70 7.70
CA ASP A 168 11.99 9.82 7.01
C ASP A 168 12.26 9.49 5.53
N ALA A 169 12.26 10.54 4.71
CA ALA A 169 12.39 10.39 3.27
C ALA A 169 13.78 9.89 2.82
N ALA A 170 14.84 10.14 3.60
CA ALA A 170 16.19 9.67 3.27
C ALA A 170 16.27 8.15 3.35
N THR A 171 15.71 7.55 4.39
CA THR A 171 15.57 6.10 4.55
C THR A 171 14.67 5.52 3.47
N LEU A 172 13.55 6.20 3.14
CA LEU A 172 12.68 5.82 2.02
C LEU A 172 13.48 5.72 0.72
N ARG A 173 14.29 6.74 0.41
CA ARG A 173 15.09 6.78 -0.81
C ARG A 173 16.06 5.62 -0.88
N LEU A 174 16.82 5.37 0.18
CA LEU A 174 17.80 4.28 0.20
C LEU A 174 17.11 2.93 -0.02
N ALA A 175 16.03 2.66 0.72
CA ALA A 175 15.33 1.38 0.66
C ALA A 175 14.63 1.16 -0.69
N MET A 176 13.93 2.17 -1.23
CA MET A 176 13.30 2.07 -2.54
C MET A 176 14.33 1.96 -3.67
N THR A 177 15.47 2.65 -3.58
CA THR A 177 16.55 2.49 -4.58
C THR A 177 17.07 1.05 -4.61
N ALA A 178 17.22 0.40 -3.44
CA ALA A 178 17.61 -1.01 -3.38
C ALA A 178 16.58 -1.95 -4.02
N LEU A 179 15.28 -1.67 -3.86
CA LEU A 179 14.20 -2.47 -4.46
C LEU A 179 14.04 -2.24 -5.97
N LEU A 180 14.12 -0.98 -6.42
CA LEU A 180 13.90 -0.59 -7.82
C LEU A 180 15.10 -0.94 -8.72
N GLY A 181 16.29 -1.09 -8.13
CA GLY A 181 17.52 -1.34 -8.87
C GLY A 181 17.95 -0.13 -9.70
N LYS A 182 18.33 -0.36 -10.97
CA LYS A 182 18.84 0.70 -11.84
C LYS A 182 17.74 1.71 -12.19
N ALA A 183 17.97 2.96 -11.80
CA ALA A 183 17.11 4.09 -12.12
C ALA A 183 17.10 4.39 -13.64
N PRO A 184 15.94 4.38 -14.31
CA PRO A 184 15.76 5.07 -15.58
C PRO A 184 15.89 6.58 -15.34
N ALA A 185 16.37 7.29 -16.36
CA ALA A 185 16.31 8.75 -16.32
C ALA A 185 14.84 9.19 -16.47
N THR A 186 14.33 9.93 -15.49
CA THR A 186 12.99 10.51 -15.50
C THR A 186 13.11 12.01 -15.31
N ALA A 187 12.35 12.82 -16.07
CA ALA A 187 12.29 14.25 -15.78
C ALA A 187 11.75 14.51 -14.37
N PRO A 188 12.22 15.57 -13.68
CA PRO A 188 11.70 15.92 -12.37
C PRO A 188 10.23 16.34 -12.47
N ILE A 189 9.47 16.06 -11.40
CA ILE A 189 8.11 16.57 -11.28
C ILE A 189 8.16 18.07 -10.96
N THR A 190 7.51 18.87 -11.81
CA THR A 190 7.44 20.33 -11.69
C THR A 190 6.01 20.85 -11.57
N ARG A 191 5.00 19.99 -11.80
CA ARG A 191 3.58 20.33 -11.72
C ARG A 191 2.82 19.29 -10.90
N LEU A 192 1.82 19.77 -10.16
CA LEU A 192 0.85 18.95 -9.46
C LEU A 192 -0.53 19.11 -10.10
N LEU A 193 -1.23 18.00 -10.31
CA LEU A 193 -2.66 17.97 -10.56
C LEU A 193 -3.37 17.64 -9.24
N ALA A 194 -4.17 18.57 -8.71
CA ALA A 194 -4.99 18.41 -7.52
C ALA A 194 -6.48 18.45 -7.91
N PRO A 195 -7.01 17.37 -8.50
CA PRO A 195 -8.22 17.44 -9.30
C PRO A 195 -9.47 17.64 -8.44
N ARG A 196 -10.23 18.70 -8.70
CA ARG A 196 -11.35 19.14 -7.86
C ARG A 196 -12.49 18.13 -7.71
N ASP A 197 -12.67 17.23 -8.67
CA ASP A 197 -13.66 16.15 -8.63
C ASP A 197 -13.25 15.02 -7.67
N VAL A 198 -11.95 14.78 -7.48
CA VAL A 198 -11.46 13.85 -6.45
C VAL A 198 -11.43 14.54 -5.08
N TRP A 199 -10.93 15.77 -5.00
CA TRP A 199 -10.96 16.55 -3.76
C TRP A 199 -12.38 16.87 -3.30
N GLY A 200 -13.36 16.92 -4.20
CA GLY A 200 -14.78 17.12 -3.90
C GLY A 200 -15.38 16.01 -3.03
N GLU A 201 -14.86 14.78 -3.14
CA GLU A 201 -15.34 13.58 -2.43
C GLU A 201 -14.76 13.45 -1.01
N ILE A 202 -13.86 14.35 -0.60
CA ILE A 202 -13.12 14.27 0.66
C ILE A 202 -13.75 15.17 1.73
N PRO A 203 -13.88 14.69 2.99
CA PRO A 203 -14.29 15.54 4.11
C PRO A 203 -13.46 16.81 4.24
N GLU A 204 -14.13 17.94 4.43
CA GLU A 204 -13.49 19.27 4.50
C GLU A 204 -12.34 19.34 5.51
N SER A 205 -12.49 18.70 6.67
CA SER A 205 -11.44 18.66 7.69
C SER A 205 -10.13 18.05 7.17
N THR A 206 -10.22 16.94 6.42
CA THR A 206 -9.07 16.30 5.80
C THR A 206 -8.51 17.17 4.68
N ARG A 207 -9.36 17.82 3.87
CA ARG A 207 -8.89 18.70 2.79
C ARG A 207 -8.07 19.85 3.34
N ALA A 208 -8.62 20.57 4.31
CA ALA A 208 -7.96 21.69 4.97
C ALA A 208 -6.65 21.27 5.66
N ALA A 209 -6.59 20.05 6.22
CA ALA A 209 -5.39 19.53 6.86
C ALA A 209 -4.27 19.13 5.87
N VAL A 210 -4.63 18.63 4.68
CA VAL A 210 -3.65 18.14 3.67
C VAL A 210 -3.21 19.24 2.71
N TRP A 211 -4.07 20.21 2.40
CA TRP A 211 -3.79 21.26 1.40
C TRP A 211 -2.49 22.04 1.64
N PRO A 212 -2.13 22.44 2.87
CA PRO A 212 -0.85 23.14 3.12
C PRO A 212 0.38 22.34 2.68
N ALA A 213 0.33 21.00 2.75
CA ALA A 213 1.43 20.17 2.26
C ALA A 213 1.56 20.23 0.72
N VAL A 214 0.44 20.29 -0.01
CA VAL A 214 0.43 20.49 -1.47
C VAL A 214 1.11 21.81 -1.83
N GLU A 215 0.77 22.90 -1.12
CA GLU A 215 1.36 24.22 -1.34
C GLU A 215 2.85 24.26 -0.97
N SER A 216 3.24 23.58 0.11
CA SER A 216 4.62 23.57 0.61
C SER A 216 5.64 22.97 -0.38
N LEU A 217 5.18 22.13 -1.32
CA LEU A 217 6.01 21.59 -2.38
C LEU A 217 6.51 22.67 -3.35
N GLY A 218 5.87 23.84 -3.39
CA GLY A 218 6.30 25.00 -4.19
C GLY A 218 6.24 24.74 -5.70
N LEU A 219 5.30 23.91 -6.15
CA LEU A 219 5.09 23.54 -7.55
C LEU A 219 3.85 24.25 -8.13
N ASP A 220 3.75 24.30 -9.45
CA ASP A 220 2.52 24.74 -10.13
C ASP A 220 1.39 23.74 -9.83
N VAL A 221 0.25 24.22 -9.34
CA VAL A 221 -0.91 23.38 -8.95
C VAL A 221 -2.07 23.65 -9.89
N ASP A 222 -2.50 22.62 -10.60
CA ASP A 222 -3.69 22.62 -11.46
C ASP A 222 -4.84 21.88 -10.76
N ASP A 223 -6.03 22.49 -10.72
CA ASP A 223 -7.22 21.91 -10.10
C ASP A 223 -8.20 21.29 -11.12
N ALA A 224 -7.81 21.17 -12.39
CA ALA A 224 -8.64 20.61 -13.44
C ALA A 224 -9.18 19.21 -13.06
N PRO A 225 -10.42 18.85 -13.41
CA PRO A 225 -11.02 17.58 -13.02
C PRO A 225 -10.22 16.42 -13.60
N LEU A 226 -10.06 15.33 -12.85
CA LEU A 226 -9.38 14.14 -13.36
C LEU A 226 -10.15 13.55 -14.54
N PHE A 227 -11.47 13.49 -14.42
CA PHE A 227 -12.39 12.96 -15.42
C PHE A 227 -12.92 14.05 -16.36
N ALA A 228 -13.10 13.73 -17.63
CA ALA A 228 -13.57 14.69 -18.63
C ALA A 228 -15.06 15.04 -18.44
N ALA A 229 -15.44 16.24 -18.87
CA ALA A 229 -16.84 16.63 -18.91
C ALA A 229 -17.62 15.74 -19.90
N GLY A 230 -18.76 15.20 -19.46
CA GLY A 230 -19.59 14.30 -20.27
C GLY A 230 -19.27 12.81 -20.10
N GLU A 231 -18.33 12.44 -19.22
CA GLU A 231 -18.22 11.06 -18.76
C GLU A 231 -19.50 10.59 -18.06
N GLU A 232 -19.69 9.27 -18.02
CA GLU A 232 -20.79 8.64 -17.30
C GLU A 232 -20.82 9.08 -15.82
N ALA A 233 -21.99 8.95 -15.17
CA ALA A 233 -22.19 9.37 -13.79
C ALA A 233 -21.29 8.63 -12.78
N ALA A 234 -20.70 9.38 -11.83
CA ALA A 234 -19.81 8.89 -10.77
C ALA A 234 -18.59 8.08 -11.28
N PRO A 235 -17.73 8.65 -12.13
CA PRO A 235 -16.60 7.93 -12.75
C PRO A 235 -15.60 7.35 -11.75
N LEU A 236 -15.34 8.07 -10.65
CA LEU A 236 -14.48 7.57 -9.58
C LEU A 236 -15.06 6.33 -8.88
N GLU A 237 -16.37 6.30 -8.68
CA GLU A 237 -17.05 5.14 -8.09
C GLU A 237 -17.06 3.95 -9.05
N ARG A 238 -17.25 4.17 -10.37
CA ARG A 238 -17.10 3.09 -11.36
C ARG A 238 -15.68 2.52 -11.37
N ALA A 239 -14.65 3.37 -11.27
CA ALA A 239 -13.27 2.93 -11.14
C ALA A 239 -13.07 2.09 -9.87
N ARG A 240 -13.60 2.54 -8.72
CA ARG A 240 -13.56 1.80 -7.46
C ARG A 240 -14.22 0.41 -7.57
N VAL A 241 -15.40 0.34 -8.20
CA VAL A 241 -16.13 -0.92 -8.44
C VAL A 241 -15.30 -1.84 -9.32
N ALA A 242 -14.79 -1.35 -10.46
CA ALA A 242 -13.97 -2.14 -11.37
C ALA A 242 -12.71 -2.69 -10.69
N TYR A 243 -12.02 -1.87 -9.91
CA TYR A 243 -10.89 -2.31 -9.09
C TYR A 243 -11.29 -3.43 -8.13
N ALA A 244 -12.40 -3.25 -7.40
CA ALA A 244 -12.87 -4.23 -6.42
C ALA A 244 -13.24 -5.57 -7.09
N THR A 245 -13.91 -5.54 -8.25
CA THR A 245 -14.28 -6.74 -9.02
C THR A 245 -13.05 -7.51 -9.49
N LEU A 246 -12.07 -6.81 -10.09
CA LEU A 246 -10.85 -7.44 -10.61
C LEU A 246 -9.98 -8.01 -9.47
N GLN A 247 -9.77 -7.25 -8.40
CA GLN A 247 -9.05 -7.72 -7.21
C GLN A 247 -9.73 -8.96 -6.63
N ALA A 248 -11.05 -8.93 -6.47
CA ALA A 248 -11.78 -10.02 -5.85
C ALA A 248 -11.74 -11.30 -6.71
N ARG A 249 -11.86 -11.16 -8.03
CA ARG A 249 -11.70 -12.30 -8.95
C ARG A 249 -10.34 -12.96 -8.80
N GLU A 250 -9.25 -12.19 -8.88
CA GLU A 250 -7.89 -12.73 -8.76
C GLU A 250 -7.62 -13.33 -7.37
N ALA A 251 -8.16 -12.72 -6.31
CA ALA A 251 -8.06 -13.26 -4.96
C ALA A 251 -8.74 -14.64 -4.84
N TRP A 252 -9.89 -14.83 -5.48
CA TRP A 252 -10.56 -16.13 -5.52
C TRP A 252 -9.81 -17.13 -6.42
N GLU A 253 -9.29 -16.71 -7.56
CA GLU A 253 -8.47 -17.58 -8.42
C GLU A 253 -7.19 -18.04 -7.72
N THR A 254 -6.61 -17.18 -6.88
CA THR A 254 -5.40 -17.48 -6.11
C THR A 254 -5.67 -18.42 -4.93
N HIS A 255 -6.71 -18.12 -4.15
CA HIS A 255 -6.91 -18.76 -2.83
C HIS A 255 -8.10 -19.71 -2.76
N GLY A 256 -9.01 -19.70 -3.74
CA GLY A 256 -10.29 -20.41 -3.69
C GLY A 256 -10.14 -21.92 -3.50
N ALA A 257 -9.23 -22.55 -4.25
CA ALA A 257 -8.96 -23.99 -4.11
C ALA A 257 -8.43 -24.34 -2.71
N TRP A 258 -7.50 -23.55 -2.18
CA TRP A 258 -6.98 -23.73 -0.82
C TRP A 258 -8.06 -23.48 0.24
N ILE A 259 -8.94 -22.48 0.04
CA ILE A 259 -10.06 -22.21 0.96
C ILE A 259 -11.02 -23.40 1.01
N GLU A 260 -11.35 -23.99 -0.14
CA GLU A 260 -12.24 -25.14 -0.24
C GLU A 260 -11.64 -26.41 0.40
N GLU A 261 -10.34 -26.65 0.18
CA GLU A 261 -9.64 -27.82 0.70
C GLU A 261 -9.28 -27.69 2.20
N ALA A 262 -8.66 -26.58 2.58
CA ALA A 262 -8.07 -26.39 3.90
C ALA A 262 -9.06 -25.83 4.94
N ALA A 263 -10.22 -25.33 4.49
CA ALA A 263 -11.28 -24.73 5.31
C ALA A 263 -10.74 -23.77 6.40
N PRO A 264 -9.96 -22.75 6.02
CA PRO A 264 -9.35 -21.84 6.98
C PRO A 264 -10.39 -21.01 7.74
N GLU A 265 -10.07 -20.70 8.99
CA GLU A 265 -10.86 -19.78 9.77
C GLU A 265 -10.47 -18.34 9.47
N PHE A 266 -11.44 -17.49 9.10
CA PHE A 266 -11.22 -16.08 8.78
C PHE A 266 -11.88 -15.13 9.77
N GLY A 267 -11.40 -13.90 9.83
CA GLY A 267 -12.15 -12.75 10.33
C GLY A 267 -13.40 -12.48 9.48
N PRO A 268 -14.48 -11.93 10.07
CA PRO A 268 -15.78 -11.81 9.41
C PRO A 268 -15.73 -10.98 8.12
N GLY A 269 -14.91 -9.92 8.08
CA GLY A 269 -14.75 -9.08 6.89
C GLY A 269 -14.03 -9.78 5.74
N VAL A 270 -13.05 -10.64 6.04
CA VAL A 270 -12.29 -11.41 5.04
C VAL A 270 -13.14 -12.58 4.54
N ALA A 271 -13.83 -13.29 5.45
CA ALA A 271 -14.78 -14.35 5.10
C ALA A 271 -15.88 -13.85 4.14
N ALA A 272 -16.47 -12.68 4.44
CA ALA A 272 -17.50 -12.08 3.58
C ALA A 272 -16.97 -11.73 2.18
N ARG A 273 -15.71 -11.28 2.08
CA ARG A 273 -15.09 -10.96 0.78
C ARG A 273 -14.84 -12.19 -0.06
N PHE A 274 -14.25 -13.25 0.50
CA PHE A 274 -14.06 -14.50 -0.26
C PHE A 274 -15.38 -15.13 -0.68
N LYS A 275 -16.41 -15.08 0.18
CA LYS A 275 -17.76 -15.54 -0.18
C LYS A 275 -18.37 -14.75 -1.34
N ALA A 276 -18.18 -13.43 -1.38
CA ALA A 276 -18.64 -12.62 -2.50
C ALA A 276 -17.83 -12.88 -3.77
N ALA A 277 -16.51 -13.05 -3.61
CA ALA A 277 -15.56 -13.24 -4.70
C ALA A 277 -15.77 -14.54 -5.47
N SER A 278 -16.17 -15.61 -4.77
CA SER A 278 -16.49 -16.90 -5.40
C SER A 278 -17.66 -16.82 -6.40
N GLY A 279 -18.45 -15.75 -6.35
CA GLY A 279 -19.58 -15.53 -7.26
C GLY A 279 -19.29 -14.61 -8.45
N ILE A 280 -18.09 -14.02 -8.56
CA ILE A 280 -17.77 -13.05 -9.61
C ILE A 280 -17.62 -13.75 -10.96
N GLY A 281 -18.51 -13.42 -11.89
CA GLY A 281 -18.55 -14.01 -13.22
C GLY A 281 -17.67 -13.29 -14.26
N ASP A 282 -17.39 -13.98 -15.36
CA ASP A 282 -16.50 -13.47 -16.42
C ASP A 282 -17.04 -12.20 -17.10
N ALA A 283 -18.36 -12.02 -17.14
CA ALA A 283 -18.97 -10.81 -17.70
C ALA A 283 -18.69 -9.56 -16.85
N GLU A 284 -18.70 -9.70 -15.53
CA GLU A 284 -18.36 -8.61 -14.60
C GLU A 284 -16.88 -8.25 -14.72
N VAL A 285 -16.01 -9.27 -14.85
CA VAL A 285 -14.57 -9.10 -15.08
C VAL A 285 -14.30 -8.38 -16.41
N ALA A 286 -14.98 -8.79 -17.48
CA ALA A 286 -14.84 -8.15 -18.79
C ALA A 286 -15.25 -6.66 -18.75
N ALA A 287 -16.38 -6.34 -18.10
CA ALA A 287 -16.83 -4.96 -17.94
C ALA A 287 -15.85 -4.14 -17.09
N ALA A 288 -15.35 -4.69 -15.98
CA ALA A 288 -14.35 -4.05 -15.14
C ALA A 288 -13.01 -3.84 -15.88
N GLY A 289 -12.65 -4.76 -16.77
CA GLY A 289 -11.48 -4.65 -17.64
C GLY A 289 -11.53 -3.43 -18.56
N LEU A 290 -12.69 -3.11 -19.14
CA LEU A 290 -12.87 -1.91 -19.95
C LEU A 290 -12.63 -0.62 -19.14
N VAL A 291 -13.11 -0.58 -17.89
CA VAL A 291 -12.87 0.54 -16.98
C VAL A 291 -11.38 0.65 -16.62
N ARG A 292 -10.68 -0.48 -16.41
CA ARG A 292 -9.24 -0.49 -16.16
C ARG A 292 -8.46 0.12 -17.33
N GLU A 293 -8.76 -0.27 -18.56
CA GLU A 293 -8.10 0.28 -19.74
C GLU A 293 -8.38 1.78 -19.90
N HIS A 294 -9.61 2.22 -19.63
CA HIS A 294 -9.93 3.64 -19.58
C HIS A 294 -9.10 4.38 -18.53
N MET A 295 -8.99 3.85 -17.31
CA MET A 295 -8.21 4.47 -16.23
C MET A 295 -6.71 4.52 -16.53
N ARG A 296 -6.16 3.51 -17.20
CA ARG A 296 -4.77 3.51 -17.68
C ARG A 296 -4.53 4.65 -18.67
N ALA A 297 -5.40 4.78 -19.67
CA ALA A 297 -5.33 5.85 -20.66
C ALA A 297 -5.50 7.23 -20.00
N LEU A 298 -6.44 7.35 -19.06
CA LEU A 298 -6.72 8.58 -18.35
C LEU A 298 -5.51 9.04 -17.52
N VAL A 299 -4.92 8.15 -16.71
CA VAL A 299 -3.73 8.49 -15.91
C VAL A 299 -2.56 8.90 -16.80
N ALA A 300 -2.29 8.16 -17.88
CA ALA A 300 -1.24 8.51 -18.82
C ALA A 300 -1.48 9.88 -19.51
N GLN A 301 -2.72 10.20 -19.84
CA GLN A 301 -3.09 11.47 -20.46
C GLN A 301 -3.03 12.65 -19.48
N ARG A 302 -3.51 12.45 -18.25
CA ARG A 302 -3.67 13.52 -17.24
C ARG A 302 -2.38 13.78 -16.47
N LEU A 303 -1.49 12.79 -16.40
CA LEU A 303 -0.19 12.88 -15.74
C LEU A 303 0.95 12.66 -16.76
N PRO A 304 1.13 13.57 -17.73
CA PRO A 304 2.29 13.50 -18.62
C PRO A 304 3.58 13.63 -17.80
N GLU A 305 4.72 13.30 -18.44
CA GLU A 305 6.04 13.43 -17.81
C GLU A 305 6.22 14.80 -17.14
N GLY A 306 6.75 14.79 -15.90
CA GLY A 306 6.91 16.00 -15.08
C GLY A 306 5.67 16.43 -14.28
N THR A 307 4.57 15.67 -14.34
CA THR A 307 3.34 15.92 -13.55
C THR A 307 3.06 14.79 -12.57
N ALA A 308 2.62 15.14 -11.36
CA ALA A 308 2.07 14.17 -10.41
C ALA A 308 0.67 14.57 -9.94
N LEU A 309 -0.19 13.58 -9.71
CA LEU A 309 -1.45 13.74 -9.00
C LEU A 309 -1.17 13.95 -7.52
N ALA A 310 -1.84 14.91 -6.89
CA ALA A 310 -1.77 15.20 -5.47
C ALA A 310 -3.17 15.12 -4.86
N ILE A 311 -3.41 14.09 -4.04
CA ILE A 311 -4.70 13.81 -3.37
C ILE A 311 -4.45 13.27 -1.96
N PRO A 312 -5.40 13.36 -1.00
CA PRO A 312 -5.23 12.73 0.30
C PRO A 312 -4.96 11.22 0.19
N ALA A 313 -4.08 10.69 1.05
CA ALA A 313 -3.74 9.26 1.09
C ALA A 313 -4.82 8.40 1.76
N ALA A 314 -5.67 9.02 2.59
CA ALA A 314 -6.86 8.44 3.20
C ALA A 314 -7.93 9.53 3.35
N PRO A 315 -9.23 9.18 3.39
CA PRO A 315 -10.31 10.17 3.44
C PRO A 315 -10.44 10.86 4.81
N ALA A 316 -9.94 10.22 5.88
CA ALA A 316 -10.00 10.69 7.26
C ALA A 316 -8.84 10.08 8.06
N PRO A 317 -8.61 10.53 9.30
CA PRO A 317 -7.68 9.84 10.20
C PRO A 317 -8.07 8.40 10.49
N ALA A 318 -7.13 7.64 11.06
CA ALA A 318 -7.33 6.26 11.48
C ALA A 318 -8.60 6.09 12.36
N PRO A 319 -9.51 5.14 12.05
CA PRO A 319 -10.69 4.87 12.86
C PRO A 319 -10.31 4.26 14.21
N ARG A 320 -11.20 4.36 15.21
CA ARG A 320 -10.95 3.74 16.52
C ARG A 320 -10.93 2.22 16.41
N LEU A 321 -10.24 1.56 17.32
CA LEU A 321 -10.29 0.11 17.42
C LEU A 321 -11.76 -0.35 17.57
N GLY A 322 -12.16 -1.32 16.74
CA GLY A 322 -13.53 -1.84 16.70
C GLY A 322 -14.45 -1.11 15.72
N GLU A 323 -14.07 0.06 15.21
CA GLU A 323 -14.77 0.74 14.12
C GLU A 323 -14.26 0.23 12.77
N ALA A 324 -15.17 -0.04 11.83
CA ALA A 324 -14.77 -0.40 10.48
C ALA A 324 -14.34 0.86 9.70
N PRO A 325 -13.20 0.85 8.99
CA PRO A 325 -12.86 1.95 8.11
C PRO A 325 -13.87 2.04 6.97
N ASP A 326 -14.11 3.25 6.47
CA ASP A 326 -14.79 3.45 5.19
C ASP A 326 -13.87 2.99 4.05
N ARG A 327 -13.88 1.67 3.83
CA ARG A 327 -13.05 1.02 2.82
C ARG A 327 -13.38 1.55 1.42
N GLU A 328 -14.63 1.90 1.15
CA GLU A 328 -15.01 2.37 -0.18
C GLU A 328 -14.39 3.73 -0.47
N ALA A 329 -14.45 4.67 0.48
CA ALA A 329 -13.79 5.97 0.37
C ALA A 329 -12.27 5.83 0.24
N ILE A 330 -11.64 4.92 1.01
CA ILE A 330 -10.21 4.65 0.87
C ILE A 330 -9.88 4.09 -0.52
N VAL A 331 -10.68 3.14 -1.02
CA VAL A 331 -10.43 2.53 -2.33
C VAL A 331 -10.64 3.52 -3.46
N ARG A 332 -11.60 4.47 -3.37
CA ARG A 332 -11.76 5.55 -4.36
C ARG A 332 -10.44 6.32 -4.57
N LEU A 333 -9.72 6.63 -3.50
CA LEU A 333 -8.44 7.33 -3.56
C LEU A 333 -7.29 6.45 -4.07
N THR A 334 -7.25 5.20 -3.63
CA THR A 334 -6.08 4.33 -3.83
C THR A 334 -6.13 3.53 -5.13
N CYS A 335 -7.32 3.30 -5.70
CA CYS A 335 -7.53 2.52 -6.92
C CYS A 335 -7.01 3.21 -8.18
N ILE A 336 -6.84 4.55 -8.17
CA ILE A 336 -6.31 5.31 -9.30
C ILE A 336 -4.93 4.77 -9.71
N ALA A 337 -4.01 4.69 -8.73
CA ALA A 337 -2.70 4.10 -8.95
C ALA A 337 -2.79 2.59 -9.25
N GLY A 338 -3.66 1.86 -8.54
CA GLY A 338 -3.88 0.43 -8.70
C GLY A 338 -4.26 0.03 -10.13
N LEU A 339 -5.33 0.61 -10.67
CA LEU A 339 -5.83 0.34 -12.02
C LEU A 339 -4.81 0.72 -13.10
N ALA A 340 -4.12 1.86 -12.92
CA ALA A 340 -3.11 2.34 -13.85
C ALA A 340 -1.78 1.58 -13.78
N GLY A 341 -1.55 0.76 -12.74
CA GLY A 341 -0.23 0.15 -12.50
C GLY A 341 0.84 1.17 -12.11
N ALA A 342 0.44 2.32 -11.59
CA ALA A 342 1.28 3.50 -11.40
C ALA A 342 1.96 3.54 -10.02
N PRO A 343 3.11 4.20 -9.87
CA PRO A 343 3.75 4.39 -8.57
C PRO A 343 2.99 5.43 -7.73
N GLY A 344 3.01 5.28 -6.42
CA GLY A 344 2.29 6.15 -5.49
C GLY A 344 3.03 6.28 -4.16
N ALA A 345 3.33 7.51 -3.76
CA ALA A 345 3.99 7.83 -2.50
C ALA A 345 3.00 8.49 -1.55
N ALA A 346 2.91 8.00 -0.32
CA ALA A 346 2.24 8.67 0.78
C ALA A 346 3.29 9.34 1.66
N VAL A 347 3.08 10.63 1.95
CA VAL A 347 3.95 11.43 2.82
C VAL A 347 3.12 12.05 3.94
N PRO A 348 3.68 12.28 5.14
CA PRO A 348 2.99 13.01 6.20
C PRO A 348 2.61 14.41 5.72
N ALA A 349 1.36 14.85 5.92
CA ALA A 349 0.88 16.12 5.35
C ALA A 349 0.26 17.07 6.37
N GLY A 350 -0.42 16.54 7.39
CA GLY A 350 -1.05 17.38 8.39
C GLY A 350 -1.76 16.58 9.46
N ARG A 351 -2.64 17.27 10.19
CA ARG A 351 -3.44 16.65 11.25
C ARG A 351 -4.88 17.14 11.19
N VAL A 352 -5.80 16.20 11.35
CA VAL A 352 -7.19 16.52 11.70
C VAL A 352 -7.30 16.34 13.21
N GLU A 353 -7.61 17.43 13.90
CA GLU A 353 -7.39 17.55 15.35
C GLU A 353 -5.90 17.28 15.68
N HIS A 354 -5.61 16.14 16.31
CA HIS A 354 -4.26 15.71 16.68
C HIS A 354 -3.81 14.46 15.89
N LEU A 355 -4.65 13.93 15.00
CA LEU A 355 -4.40 12.65 14.32
C LEU A 355 -3.80 12.86 12.94
N PRO A 356 -2.82 12.05 12.52
CA PRO A 356 -2.13 12.23 11.25
C PRO A 356 -3.06 11.99 10.05
N VAL A 357 -2.83 12.77 8.99
CA VAL A 357 -3.33 12.55 7.64
C VAL A 357 -2.19 12.74 6.64
N GLY A 358 -2.15 11.93 5.58
CA GLY A 358 -1.10 11.94 4.58
C GLY A 358 -1.54 12.50 3.23
N LEU A 359 -0.57 13.02 2.48
CA LEU A 359 -0.69 13.38 1.07
C LEU A 359 -0.22 12.20 0.23
N GLN A 360 -1.02 11.79 -0.74
CA GLN A 360 -0.65 10.82 -1.77
C GLN A 360 -0.27 11.55 -3.05
N LEU A 361 0.95 11.28 -3.51
CA LEU A 361 1.48 11.68 -4.80
C LEU A 361 1.47 10.46 -5.73
N VAL A 362 0.96 10.61 -6.97
CA VAL A 362 0.96 9.54 -7.98
C VAL A 362 1.56 10.08 -9.27
N ALA A 363 2.53 9.39 -9.86
CA ALA A 363 3.07 9.70 -11.18
C ALA A 363 2.53 8.68 -12.21
N ALA A 364 2.74 8.89 -13.50
CA ALA A 364 2.47 7.85 -14.50
C ALA A 364 3.41 6.63 -14.29
N PRO A 365 3.03 5.42 -14.77
CA PRO A 365 3.90 4.24 -14.75
C PRO A 365 5.31 4.55 -15.27
N GLY A 366 6.33 4.12 -14.51
CA GLY A 366 7.75 4.41 -14.78
C GLY A 366 8.28 5.68 -14.08
N GLY A 367 7.43 6.50 -13.47
CA GLY A 367 7.81 7.73 -12.76
C GLY A 367 8.32 7.55 -11.32
N ASP A 368 8.76 6.35 -10.92
CA ASP A 368 9.10 6.03 -9.53
C ASP A 368 10.21 6.92 -8.97
N GLU A 369 11.30 7.13 -9.71
CA GLU A 369 12.44 7.95 -9.29
C GLU A 369 12.06 9.42 -9.11
N ALA A 370 11.31 9.98 -10.05
CA ALA A 370 10.83 11.35 -9.96
C ALA A 370 9.90 11.52 -8.75
N LEU A 371 9.03 10.53 -8.50
CA LEU A 371 8.14 10.52 -7.35
C LEU A 371 8.89 10.40 -6.03
N LEU A 372 9.94 9.57 -5.98
CA LEU A 372 10.81 9.41 -4.83
C LEU A 372 11.57 10.70 -4.50
N ALA A 373 12.11 11.37 -5.53
CA ALA A 373 12.77 12.66 -5.39
C ALA A 373 11.80 13.77 -4.95
N LEU A 374 10.53 13.72 -5.39
CA LEU A 374 9.51 14.65 -4.92
C LEU A 374 9.14 14.40 -3.46
N ALA A 375 9.03 13.14 -3.04
CA ALA A 375 8.71 12.79 -1.66
C ALA A 375 9.79 13.26 -0.65
N GLU A 376 11.05 13.38 -1.08
CA GLU A 376 12.14 13.96 -0.25
C GLU A 376 12.00 15.46 -0.01
N ARG A 377 11.18 16.17 -0.81
CA ARG A 377 10.90 17.60 -0.65
C ARG A 377 9.68 17.88 0.23
N ALA A 378 8.93 16.84 0.60
CA ALA A 378 7.63 16.92 1.26
C ALA A 378 7.71 16.91 2.78
#